data_AF-A0A7Z1N8T5-F1
#
_entry.id   AF-A0A7Z1N8T5-F1
#
_cell.length_a   1.000
_cell.length_b   1.000
_cell.length_c   1.000
_cell.angle_alpha   90.00
_cell.angle_beta   90.00
_cell.angle_gamma   90.00
#
_symmetry.space_group_name_H-M   'P 1'
#
loop_
_entity.id
_entity.type
_entity.pdbx_description
1 polymer ?
#
loop_
_entity_poly.entity_id
_entity_poly.type
_entity_poly.pdbx_seq_one_letter_code
_entity_poly.pdbx_strand_id
1 'polypeptide(L)'
;YDRFVNKEILNYASLSTKFFYCGKEPHRHSLPQEETNKMMVTLAKKGHIVTRLKGGDPFVFGRGGEEAEELACHNIHFEIIPGITSGIAAPAYAGIPVTHRDYSSSVAFVTAVNKPGMDKGKYWQHLANGPETLCIYMGVKRLSEICELLI
;
A
#
# COMPACT_ATOMS: atom_id res chain seq x y z
N TYR A 1 12.26 -4.62 2.25
CA TYR A 1 11.00 -4.64 3.04
C TYR A 1 10.82 -3.29 3.70
N ASP A 2 9.64 -2.95 4.18
CA ASP A 2 9.37 -1.68 4.86
C ASP A 2 8.62 -1.89 6.18
N ARG A 3 8.31 -0.79 6.87
CA ARG A 3 7.75 -0.78 8.22
C ARG A 3 6.40 -1.50 8.37
N PHE A 4 5.69 -1.72 7.27
CA PHE A 4 4.35 -2.32 7.30
C PHE A 4 4.39 -3.85 7.21
N VAL A 5 5.58 -4.42 7.04
CA VAL A 5 5.79 -5.88 7.05
C VAL A 5 6.00 -6.33 8.49
N ASN A 6 5.26 -7.36 8.93
CA ASN A 6 5.56 -8.03 10.20
C ASN A 6 6.95 -8.67 10.11
N LYS A 7 7.86 -8.33 11.04
CA LYS A 7 9.23 -8.84 11.07
C LYS A 7 9.30 -10.36 11.17
N GLU A 8 8.30 -11.03 11.73
CA GLU A 8 8.23 -12.49 11.78
C GLU A 8 8.18 -13.13 10.40
N ILE A 9 7.64 -12.43 9.38
CA ILE A 9 7.62 -12.91 7.99
C ILE A 9 9.06 -13.07 7.45
N LEU A 10 10.01 -12.26 7.94
CA LEU A 10 11.40 -12.34 7.51
C LEU A 10 12.06 -13.65 7.95
N ASN A 11 11.54 -14.32 8.97
CA ASN A 11 12.07 -15.60 9.46
C ASN A 11 11.85 -16.76 8.47
N TYR A 12 10.97 -16.59 7.47
CA TYR A 12 10.75 -17.59 6.42
C TYR A 12 11.78 -17.48 5.27
N ALA A 13 12.61 -16.44 5.27
CA ALA A 13 13.64 -16.30 4.25
C ALA A 13 14.78 -17.30 4.48
N SER A 14 15.48 -17.67 3.40
CA SER A 14 16.72 -18.45 3.49
C SER A 14 17.75 -17.72 4.38
N LEU A 15 18.56 -18.48 5.12
CA LEU A 15 19.66 -17.97 5.94
C LEU A 15 20.68 -17.12 5.17
N SER A 16 20.81 -17.32 3.85
CA SER A 16 21.70 -16.54 2.99
C SER A 16 21.10 -15.23 2.49
N THR A 17 19.86 -14.91 2.86
CA THR A 17 19.14 -13.72 2.38
C THR A 17 19.69 -12.45 3.01
N LYS A 18 20.00 -11.45 2.18
CA LYS A 18 20.34 -10.11 2.67
C LYS A 18 19.08 -9.26 2.77
N PHE A 19 18.89 -8.63 3.92
CA PHE A 19 17.74 -7.79 4.18
C PHE A 19 18.05 -6.30 3.99
N PHE A 20 17.25 -5.63 3.16
CA PHE A 20 17.30 -4.19 2.95
C PHE A 20 16.01 -3.56 3.46
N TYR A 21 16.13 -2.64 4.42
CA TYR A 21 15.00 -1.90 4.97
C TYR A 21 14.79 -0.58 4.21
N CYS A 22 13.57 -0.36 3.70
CA CYS A 22 13.20 0.77 2.85
C CYS A 22 12.19 1.71 3.54
N GLY A 23 11.89 1.49 4.82
CA GLY A 23 10.90 2.29 5.56
C GLY A 23 11.46 3.58 6.16
N LYS A 24 10.56 4.46 6.63
CA LYS A 24 10.89 5.60 7.49
C LYS A 24 11.24 5.09 8.90
N GLU A 25 12.49 5.17 9.31
CA GLU A 25 12.84 5.15 10.75
C GLU A 25 12.69 6.56 11.32
N PRO A 26 12.26 6.74 12.58
CA PRO A 26 12.47 7.99 13.29
C PRO A 26 13.96 8.33 13.21
N HIS A 27 14.31 9.51 12.69
CA HIS A 27 15.69 10.03 12.52
C HIS A 27 16.49 9.56 11.29
N ARG A 28 15.93 8.77 10.37
CA ARG A 28 16.49 8.61 9.02
C ARG A 28 15.55 9.18 7.98
N HIS A 29 16.07 10.06 7.11
CA HIS A 29 15.39 10.40 5.87
C HIS A 29 15.08 9.10 5.15
N SER A 30 13.81 8.84 4.85
CA SER A 30 13.44 7.64 4.09
C SER A 30 14.21 7.64 2.79
N LEU A 31 14.63 6.47 2.33
CA LEU A 31 14.98 6.31 0.93
C LEU A 31 13.77 6.85 0.13
N PRO A 32 13.94 7.88 -0.71
CA PRO A 32 12.93 8.23 -1.70
C PRO A 32 12.56 6.96 -2.48
N GLN A 33 11.32 6.90 -2.99
CA GLN A 33 10.89 5.75 -3.78
C GLN A 33 11.85 5.44 -4.92
N GLU A 34 12.37 6.48 -5.55
CA GLU A 34 13.36 6.40 -6.61
C GLU A 34 14.64 5.66 -6.18
N GLU A 35 15.10 5.83 -4.94
CA GLU A 35 16.26 5.09 -4.43
C GLU A 35 15.95 3.62 -4.19
N THR A 36 14.74 3.29 -3.72
CA THR A 36 14.30 1.89 -3.59
C THR A 36 14.23 1.22 -4.97
N ASN A 37 13.65 1.93 -5.94
CA ASN A 37 13.58 1.52 -7.35
C ASN A 37 14.97 1.26 -7.94
N LYS A 38 15.89 2.24 -7.83
CA LYS A 38 17.28 2.11 -8.28
C LYS A 38 18.02 0.96 -7.61
N MET A 39 17.81 0.74 -6.31
CA MET A 39 18.41 -0.37 -5.58
C MET A 39 17.95 -1.72 -6.14
N MET A 40 16.65 -1.90 -6.39
CA MET A 40 16.12 -3.14 -6.96
C MET A 40 16.69 -3.41 -8.35
N VAL A 41 16.71 -2.40 -9.23
CA VAL A 41 17.32 -2.50 -10.57
C VAL A 41 18.80 -2.88 -10.46
N THR A 42 19.55 -2.24 -9.57
CA THR A 42 20.98 -2.50 -9.37
C THR A 42 21.24 -3.91 -8.90
N LEU A 43 20.45 -4.42 -7.95
CA LEU A 43 20.60 -5.78 -7.42
C LEU A 43 20.22 -6.83 -8.47
N ALA A 44 19.14 -6.60 -9.21
CA ALA A 44 18.71 -7.49 -10.28
C ALA A 44 19.75 -7.57 -11.42
N LYS A 45 20.32 -6.43 -11.85
CA LYS A 45 21.40 -6.39 -12.86
C LYS A 45 22.70 -7.08 -12.41
N LYS A 46 22.91 -7.24 -11.10
CA LYS A 46 24.01 -8.03 -10.54
C LYS A 46 23.73 -9.53 -10.52
N GLY A 47 22.58 -9.97 -11.06
CA GLY A 47 22.18 -11.38 -11.11
C GLY A 47 21.54 -11.89 -9.81
N HIS A 48 21.16 -11.01 -8.88
CA HIS A 48 20.46 -11.43 -7.67
C HIS A 48 18.97 -11.64 -7.93
N ILE A 49 18.39 -12.65 -7.25
CA ILE A 49 16.93 -12.75 -7.10
C ILE A 49 16.51 -11.74 -6.04
N VAL A 50 15.70 -10.76 -6.45
CA VAL A 50 15.29 -9.64 -5.59
C VAL A 50 13.81 -9.80 -5.21
N THR A 51 13.53 -9.82 -3.91
CA THR A 51 12.16 -9.81 -3.40
C THR A 51 11.82 -8.46 -2.79
N ARG A 52 10.87 -7.74 -3.40
CA ARG A 52 10.28 -6.54 -2.81
C ARG A 52 9.11 -6.92 -1.91
N LEU A 53 9.43 -7.26 -0.66
CA LEU A 53 8.41 -7.58 0.34
C LEU A 53 7.69 -6.30 0.80
N LYS A 54 6.37 -6.27 0.68
CA LYS A 54 5.47 -5.13 0.98
C LYS A 54 4.39 -5.58 1.95
N GLY A 55 3.95 -4.68 2.83
CA GLY A 55 2.82 -4.96 3.72
C GLY A 55 1.48 -4.89 2.98
N GLY A 56 0.59 -5.84 3.22
CA GLY A 56 -0.70 -5.92 2.55
C GLY A 56 -0.58 -6.42 1.11
N ASP A 57 -1.28 -5.76 0.19
CA ASP A 57 -1.19 -6.05 -1.24
C ASP A 57 -0.24 -5.06 -1.95
N PRO A 58 0.66 -5.51 -2.86
CA PRO A 58 1.58 -4.63 -3.57
C PRO A 58 0.92 -3.49 -4.36
N PHE A 59 -0.29 -3.69 -4.87
CA PHE A 59 -0.99 -2.78 -5.78
C PHE A 59 -2.10 -1.97 -5.10
N VAL A 60 -2.50 -2.29 -3.87
CA VAL A 60 -3.42 -1.47 -3.08
C VAL A 60 -2.65 -0.45 -2.24
N PHE A 61 -2.53 0.78 -2.74
CA PHE A 61 -1.80 1.90 -2.10
C PHE A 61 -0.34 1.60 -1.72
N GLY A 62 0.23 0.53 -2.26
CA GLY A 62 1.57 0.07 -1.98
C GLY A 62 2.65 0.68 -2.88
N ARG A 63 2.29 1.36 -3.97
CA ARG A 63 3.23 1.82 -5.03
C ARG A 63 3.93 0.69 -5.80
N GLY A 64 3.40 -0.54 -5.76
CA GLY A 64 3.97 -1.64 -6.52
C GLY A 64 3.98 -1.40 -8.04
N GLY A 65 3.03 -0.62 -8.56
CA GLY A 65 3.00 -0.23 -9.97
C GLY A 65 4.21 0.60 -10.38
N GLU A 66 4.55 1.65 -9.61
CA GLU A 66 5.74 2.48 -9.85
C GLU A 66 7.04 1.66 -9.76
N GLU A 67 7.09 0.70 -8.84
CA GLU A 67 8.23 -0.23 -8.69
C GLU A 67 8.35 -1.17 -9.91
N ALA A 68 7.23 -1.68 -10.42
CA ALA A 68 7.16 -2.56 -11.58
C ALA A 68 7.49 -1.83 -12.89
N GLU A 69 7.01 -0.60 -13.07
CA GLU A 69 7.33 0.26 -14.21
C GLU A 69 8.85 0.48 -14.33
N GLU A 70 9.53 0.75 -13.22
CA GLU A 70 10.98 0.92 -13.21
C GLU A 70 11.72 -0.34 -13.70
N LEU A 71 11.30 -1.53 -13.24
CA LEU A 71 11.89 -2.80 -13.63
C LEU A 71 11.65 -3.07 -15.11
N ALA A 72 10.44 -2.81 -15.60
CA ALA A 72 10.08 -2.94 -17.01
C ALA A 72 10.94 -2.03 -17.92
N CYS A 73 11.10 -0.75 -17.55
CA CYS A 73 11.97 0.21 -18.26
C CYS A 73 13.43 -0.26 -18.38
N HIS A 74 13.88 -1.11 -17.45
CA HIS A 74 15.22 -1.69 -17.44
C HIS A 74 15.30 -3.12 -18.00
N ASN A 75 14.22 -3.62 -18.62
CA ASN A 75 14.10 -4.99 -19.14
C ASN A 75 14.40 -6.07 -18.09
N ILE A 76 14.00 -5.83 -16.84
CA ILE A 76 14.12 -6.82 -15.75
C ILE A 76 12.79 -7.57 -15.66
N HIS A 77 12.83 -8.90 -15.78
CA HIS A 77 11.67 -9.74 -15.56
C HIS A 77 11.27 -9.73 -14.07
N PHE A 78 9.97 -9.66 -13.82
CA PHE A 78 9.40 -9.70 -12.49
C PHE A 78 8.04 -10.41 -12.51
N GLU A 79 7.60 -10.82 -11.33
CA GLU A 79 6.25 -11.28 -11.07
C GLU A 79 5.65 -10.50 -9.89
N ILE A 80 4.34 -10.41 -9.84
CA ILE A 80 3.60 -9.79 -8.75
C ILE A 80 2.85 -10.88 -8.01
N ILE A 81 3.19 -11.07 -6.74
CA ILE A 81 2.47 -11.99 -5.85
C ILE A 81 1.44 -11.18 -5.06
N PRO A 82 0.13 -11.37 -5.28
CA PRO A 82 -0.91 -10.65 -4.56
C PRO A 82 -0.85 -10.93 -3.05
N GLY A 83 -1.26 -9.94 -2.27
CA GLY A 83 -1.32 -10.04 -0.82
C GLY A 83 -2.73 -9.77 -0.28
N ILE A 84 -2.93 -10.04 1.01
CA ILE A 84 -4.21 -9.71 1.67
C ILE A 84 -4.16 -8.24 2.11
N THR A 85 -4.98 -7.39 1.48
CA THR A 85 -5.01 -5.96 1.81
C THR A 85 -5.69 -5.67 3.15
N SER A 86 -5.23 -4.62 3.86
CA SER A 86 -5.76 -4.26 5.18
C SER A 86 -7.22 -3.85 5.16
N GLY A 87 -7.72 -3.30 4.04
CA GLY A 87 -9.12 -2.94 3.89
C GLY A 87 -10.09 -4.12 3.92
N ILE A 88 -9.60 -5.34 3.71
CA ILE A 88 -10.39 -6.57 3.85
C ILE A 88 -10.04 -7.28 5.16
N ALA A 89 -8.74 -7.44 5.45
CA ALA A 89 -8.29 -8.16 6.62
C ALA A 89 -8.69 -7.48 7.93
N ALA A 90 -8.43 -6.18 8.09
CA ALA A 90 -8.71 -5.49 9.34
C ALA A 90 -10.21 -5.56 9.75
N PRO A 91 -11.19 -5.25 8.88
CA PRO A 91 -12.59 -5.36 9.26
C PRO A 91 -13.01 -6.82 9.47
N ALA A 92 -12.48 -7.80 8.72
CA ALA A 92 -12.77 -9.21 8.96
C ALA A 92 -12.35 -9.67 10.38
N TYR A 93 -11.15 -9.29 10.82
CA TYR A 93 -10.68 -9.57 12.19
C TYR A 93 -11.45 -8.79 13.27
N ALA A 94 -12.17 -7.74 12.90
CA ALA A 94 -13.07 -6.99 13.77
C ALA A 94 -14.53 -7.49 13.71
N GLY A 95 -14.82 -8.54 12.93
CA GLY A 95 -16.19 -9.06 12.73
C GLY A 95 -17.07 -8.19 11.81
N ILE A 96 -16.47 -7.33 11.00
CA ILE A 96 -17.16 -6.41 10.09
C ILE A 96 -16.93 -6.90 8.65
N PRO A 97 -17.95 -7.42 7.95
CA PRO A 97 -17.81 -7.72 6.53
C PRO A 97 -17.84 -6.43 5.71
N VAL A 98 -16.99 -6.30 4.68
CA VAL A 98 -16.94 -5.10 3.80
C VAL A 98 -18.11 -5.02 2.82
N THR A 99 -18.85 -6.10 2.66
CA THR A 99 -20.09 -6.17 1.88
C THR A 99 -21.05 -7.10 2.61
N HIS A 100 -22.35 -6.85 2.47
CA HIS A 100 -23.38 -7.71 3.03
C HIS A 100 -24.66 -7.52 2.21
N ARG A 101 -25.36 -8.62 1.89
CA ARG A 101 -26.52 -8.61 1.00
C ARG A 101 -27.57 -7.56 1.37
N ASP A 102 -27.80 -7.38 2.67
CA ASP A 102 -28.84 -6.47 3.18
C ASP A 102 -28.33 -5.05 3.51
N TYR A 103 -27.00 -4.81 3.49
CA TYR A 103 -26.41 -3.54 3.97
C TYR A 103 -25.49 -2.84 2.98
N SER A 104 -24.76 -3.59 2.16
CA SER A 104 -23.74 -3.02 1.28
C SER A 104 -23.46 -3.96 0.10
N SER A 105 -23.82 -3.50 -1.10
CA SER A 105 -23.51 -4.07 -2.40
C SER A 105 -22.25 -3.43 -3.03
N SER A 106 -21.67 -2.42 -2.39
CA SER A 106 -20.54 -1.65 -2.93
C SER A 106 -19.50 -1.30 -1.87
N VAL A 107 -18.23 -1.53 -2.21
CA VAL A 107 -17.09 -1.16 -1.36
C VAL A 107 -16.11 -0.30 -2.18
N ALA A 108 -15.64 0.79 -1.57
CA ALA A 108 -14.55 1.58 -2.12
C ALA A 108 -13.36 1.60 -1.16
N PHE A 109 -12.19 1.24 -1.70
CA PHE A 109 -10.91 1.43 -1.03
C PHE A 109 -10.34 2.77 -1.49
N VAL A 110 -10.11 3.68 -0.55
CA VAL A 110 -9.66 5.05 -0.86
C VAL A 110 -8.50 5.43 0.04
N THR A 111 -7.64 6.33 -0.45
CA THR A 111 -6.59 6.94 0.36
C THR A 111 -7.04 8.32 0.82
N ALA A 112 -6.73 8.65 2.07
CA ALA A 112 -6.85 10.02 2.58
C ALA A 112 -5.68 10.91 2.15
N VAL A 113 -4.74 10.43 1.35
CA VAL A 113 -3.67 11.23 0.77
C VAL A 113 -4.16 11.82 -0.55
N ASN A 114 -4.41 13.12 -0.56
CA ASN A 114 -4.96 13.82 -1.73
C ASN A 114 -3.82 14.28 -2.66
N LYS A 115 -4.05 14.17 -3.97
CA LYS A 115 -3.12 14.74 -4.96
C LYS A 115 -3.11 16.27 -4.87
N PRO A 116 -1.95 16.93 -5.11
CA PRO A 116 -1.92 18.39 -5.25
C PRO A 116 -2.95 18.87 -6.28
N GLY A 117 -3.67 19.95 -5.97
CA GLY A 117 -4.70 20.52 -6.84
C GLY A 117 -6.05 19.80 -6.85
N MET A 118 -6.22 18.72 -6.08
CA MET A 118 -7.52 18.06 -5.92
C MET A 118 -8.50 18.93 -5.11
N ASP A 119 -9.70 19.15 -5.66
CA ASP A 119 -10.84 19.69 -4.91
C ASP A 119 -11.30 18.65 -3.89
N LYS A 120 -10.88 18.85 -2.64
CA LYS A 120 -11.18 17.92 -1.55
C LYS A 120 -12.67 17.82 -1.29
N GLY A 121 -13.40 18.94 -1.34
CA GLY A 121 -14.83 18.98 -1.04
C GLY A 121 -15.59 18.11 -2.03
N LYS A 122 -15.36 18.31 -3.33
CA LYS A 122 -15.99 17.48 -4.38
C LYS A 122 -15.59 16.01 -4.30
N TYR A 123 -14.32 15.72 -4.01
CA TYR A 123 -13.85 14.34 -3.89
C TYR A 123 -14.55 13.59 -2.75
N TRP A 124 -14.61 14.18 -1.56
CA TRP A 124 -15.25 13.54 -0.41
C TRP A 124 -16.77 13.53 -0.52
N GLN A 125 -17.39 14.57 -1.11
CA GLN A 125 -18.82 14.57 -1.42
C GLN A 125 -19.19 13.43 -2.38
N HIS A 126 -18.36 13.15 -3.39
CA HIS A 126 -18.58 11.99 -4.27
C HIS A 126 -18.51 10.67 -3.50
N LEU A 127 -17.55 10.53 -2.59
CA LEU A 127 -17.41 9.33 -1.75
C LEU A 127 -18.53 9.17 -0.72
N ALA A 128 -19.09 10.27 -0.20
CA ALA A 128 -20.21 10.22 0.73
C ALA A 128 -21.49 9.69 0.08
N ASN A 129 -21.65 9.89 -1.24
CA ASN A 129 -22.88 9.56 -1.98
C ASN A 129 -22.74 8.34 -2.91
N GLY A 130 -21.55 7.74 -3.02
CA GLY A 130 -21.26 6.69 -3.99
C GLY A 130 -21.31 5.29 -3.37
N PRO A 131 -20.23 4.85 -2.71
CA PRO A 131 -20.12 3.54 -2.07
C PRO A 131 -20.90 3.45 -0.75
N GLU A 132 -21.46 2.27 -0.47
CA GLU A 132 -22.12 1.96 0.81
C GLU A 132 -21.11 1.62 1.91
N THR A 133 -19.94 1.10 1.55
CA THR A 133 -18.83 0.86 2.48
C THR A 133 -17.55 1.54 2.02
N LEU A 134 -16.98 2.37 2.91
CA LEU A 134 -15.74 3.10 2.70
C LEU A 134 -14.59 2.52 3.53
N CYS A 135 -13.57 1.98 2.87
CA CYS A 135 -12.31 1.58 3.48
C CYS A 135 -11.24 2.65 3.26
N ILE A 136 -11.01 3.50 4.28
CA ILE A 136 -10.14 4.68 4.18
C ILE A 136 -8.72 4.37 4.70
N TYR A 137 -7.73 4.37 3.81
CA TYR A 137 -6.32 4.17 4.12
C TYR A 137 -5.65 5.50 4.46
N MET A 138 -4.64 5.45 5.34
CA MET A 138 -3.82 6.61 5.72
C MET A 138 -4.64 7.80 6.28
N GLY A 139 -5.86 7.55 6.79
CA GLY A 139 -6.81 8.58 7.22
C GLY A 139 -6.70 9.05 8.67
N VAL A 140 -6.01 8.30 9.54
CA VAL A 140 -6.04 8.54 11.01
C VAL A 140 -5.71 9.97 11.40
N LYS A 141 -4.68 10.59 10.79
CA LYS A 141 -4.28 11.98 11.11
C LYS A 141 -5.29 13.03 10.66
N ARG A 142 -6.19 12.69 9.73
CA ARG A 142 -7.19 13.58 9.13
C ARG A 142 -8.61 13.13 9.47
N LEU A 143 -8.78 12.27 10.48
CA LEU A 143 -10.05 11.62 10.76
C LEU A 143 -11.18 12.65 10.98
N SER A 144 -10.94 13.67 11.81
CA SER A 144 -11.93 14.73 12.07
C SER A 144 -12.34 15.47 10.79
N GLU A 145 -11.38 15.91 9.97
CA GLU A 145 -11.64 16.57 8.68
C GLU A 145 -12.44 15.67 7.74
N ILE A 146 -12.09 14.38 7.67
CA ILE A 146 -12.78 13.41 6.80
C ILE A 146 -14.22 13.21 7.27
N CYS A 147 -14.46 13.08 8.57
CA CYS A 147 -15.81 12.94 9.10
C CYS A 147 -16.68 14.16 8.76
N GLU A 148 -16.15 15.37 8.91
CA GLU A 148 -16.86 16.60 8.54
C GLU A 148 -17.18 16.68 7.05
N LEU A 149 -16.32 16.15 6.18
CA LEU A 149 -16.53 16.15 4.73
C LEU A 149 -17.48 15.05 4.23
N LEU A 150 -17.81 14.08 5.09
CA LEU A 150 -18.72 12.97 4.79
C LEU A 150 -20.16 13.22 5.28
N ILE A 151 -20.38 14.24 6.12
CA ILE A 151 -21.68 14.64 6.68
C ILE A 151 -22.24 15.82 5.88
#